data_AF-G5C7E8-F1
#
_entry.id   AF-G5C7E8-F1
#
_cell.length_a   1.000
_cell.length_b   1.000
_cell.length_c   1.000
_cell.angle_alpha   90.00
_cell.angle_beta   90.00
_cell.angle_gamma   90.00
#
_symmetry.space_group_name_H-M   'P 1'
#
loop_
_entity.id
_entity.type
_entity.pdbx_description
1 polymer ?
#
loop_
_entity_poly.entity_id
_entity_poly.type
_entity_poly.pdbx_seq_one_letter_code
_entity_poly.pdbx_strand_id
1 'polypeptide(L)'
;MKLFGGEIGREEYAGQGPAPRQNLGTFCLLVLNLIGAVIAGRDFYKILGVLCSASIKDIKKVYRKLALQLHPDRTPDDPQAQEKFQDLGAAYEVLSDSEKWKQYDTYGEEGLKDGHQSSHGDIFSHFFGDFGFMFVGTPRQQDRNIPRGSDIIVDLEVTLEEVYVGNFVEVVRNKPVARQAPGKWKCNCRQEMQTTQLGPACFQMTQEVVCDECPNVKLVNEERTLEVEIEPGVRDGMEHPFIGEGEPHVDGEPGDLRF
;
A
#
# COMPACT_ATOMS: atom_id res chain seq x y z
N MET A 1 -81.38 -0.60 -12.93
CA MET A 1 -80.44 -0.86 -14.04
C MET A 1 -79.59 -2.05 -13.61
N LYS A 2 -80.05 -3.28 -13.88
CA LYS A 2 -79.65 -4.15 -15.02
C LYS A 2 -78.14 -4.43 -15.06
N LEU A 3 -77.59 -5.65 -15.09
CA LEU A 3 -77.94 -7.03 -14.71
C LEU A 3 -76.90 -7.93 -15.43
N PHE A 4 -76.34 -8.96 -14.77
CA PHE A 4 -75.66 -10.19 -15.28
C PHE A 4 -74.47 -10.01 -16.27
N GLY A 5 -73.37 -10.77 -16.29
CA GLY A 5 -73.09 -12.16 -15.91
C GLY A 5 -72.51 -12.90 -17.13
N GLY A 6 -71.38 -13.60 -16.97
CA GLY A 6 -71.07 -14.84 -17.71
C GLY A 6 -70.36 -14.79 -19.08
N GLU A 7 -69.24 -15.52 -19.12
CA GLU A 7 -68.87 -16.58 -20.09
C GLU A 7 -68.25 -16.30 -21.49
N ILE A 8 -67.02 -16.84 -21.64
CA ILE A 8 -66.53 -17.84 -22.63
C ILE A 8 -66.84 -17.65 -24.13
N GLY A 9 -65.79 -17.69 -24.97
CA GLY A 9 -65.91 -18.36 -26.29
C GLY A 9 -65.00 -17.90 -27.44
N ARG A 10 -64.01 -18.77 -27.74
CA ARG A 10 -63.41 -19.19 -29.04
C ARG A 10 -62.91 -18.17 -30.09
N GLU A 11 -61.65 -18.28 -30.57
CA GLU A 11 -61.15 -19.20 -31.65
C GLU A 11 -61.77 -18.82 -33.01
N GLU A 12 -61.07 -18.36 -34.06
CA GLU A 12 -60.11 -19.09 -34.91
C GLU A 12 -59.61 -18.19 -36.07
N TYR A 13 -58.34 -18.38 -36.47
CA TYR A 13 -57.75 -18.49 -37.85
C TYR A 13 -58.12 -17.47 -38.97
N ALA A 14 -57.30 -17.12 -39.97
CA ALA A 14 -55.91 -17.31 -40.38
C ALA A 14 -55.66 -16.51 -41.70
N GLY A 15 -54.39 -16.24 -42.04
CA GLY A 15 -53.87 -16.14 -43.43
C GLY A 15 -53.89 -14.75 -44.09
N GLN A 16 -52.79 -13.98 -44.19
CA GLN A 16 -51.56 -14.07 -45.02
C GLN A 16 -51.63 -13.29 -46.36
N GLY A 17 -50.78 -12.27 -46.50
CA GLY A 17 -50.34 -11.64 -47.76
C GLY A 17 -49.13 -10.70 -47.51
N PRO A 18 -48.13 -10.56 -48.42
CA PRO A 18 -46.71 -10.56 -48.00
C PRO A 18 -45.86 -9.30 -48.28
N ALA A 19 -44.76 -9.22 -47.50
CA ALA A 19 -43.43 -8.58 -47.74
C ALA A 19 -43.33 -7.04 -47.69
N PRO A 20 -42.22 -6.46 -47.16
CA PRO A 20 -40.87 -6.64 -47.71
C PRO A 20 -39.80 -7.09 -46.70
N ARG A 21 -38.84 -7.86 -47.22
CA ARG A 21 -37.64 -8.37 -46.54
C ARG A 21 -36.75 -7.20 -46.10
N GLN A 22 -36.60 -7.00 -44.79
CA GLN A 22 -35.50 -6.21 -44.23
C GLN A 22 -34.43 -7.15 -43.65
N ASN A 23 -33.18 -6.85 -43.99
CA ASN A 23 -32.04 -7.73 -43.89
C ASN A 23 -31.73 -8.13 -42.44
N LEU A 24 -31.71 -9.44 -42.18
CA LEU A 24 -31.35 -10.07 -40.91
C LEU A 24 -29.91 -9.73 -40.46
N GLY A 25 -29.05 -9.29 -41.39
CA GLY A 25 -27.65 -8.94 -41.13
C GLY A 25 -27.45 -7.63 -40.37
N THR A 26 -28.30 -6.62 -40.59
CA THR A 26 -28.16 -5.30 -39.95
C THR A 26 -28.67 -5.29 -38.52
N PHE A 27 -29.67 -6.12 -38.20
CA PHE A 27 -30.17 -6.28 -36.83
C PHE A 27 -29.17 -7.07 -35.96
N CYS A 28 -28.48 -8.06 -36.54
CA CYS A 28 -27.44 -8.83 -35.85
C CYS A 28 -26.18 -7.98 -35.55
N LEU A 29 -25.79 -7.07 -36.46
CA LEU A 29 -24.68 -6.15 -36.24
C LEU A 29 -24.96 -5.11 -35.14
N LEU A 30 -26.20 -4.62 -35.03
CA LEU A 30 -26.58 -3.70 -33.96
C LEU A 30 -26.70 -4.39 -32.59
N VAL A 31 -27.17 -5.64 -32.56
CA VAL A 31 -27.21 -6.45 -31.33
C VAL A 31 -25.79 -6.87 -30.90
N LEU A 32 -24.90 -7.19 -31.83
CA LEU A 32 -23.47 -7.47 -31.55
C LEU A 32 -22.72 -6.24 -31.00
N ASN A 33 -23.05 -5.03 -31.46
CA ASN A 33 -22.48 -3.80 -30.90
C ASN A 33 -23.10 -3.40 -29.54
N LEU A 34 -24.34 -3.82 -29.25
CA LEU A 34 -24.95 -3.63 -27.92
C LEU A 34 -24.46 -4.65 -26.89
N ILE A 35 -24.04 -5.85 -27.30
CA ILE A 35 -23.41 -6.84 -26.40
C ILE A 35 -21.96 -6.42 -26.04
N GLY A 36 -21.29 -5.65 -26.89
CA GLY A 36 -19.96 -5.08 -26.62
C GLY A 36 -19.93 -3.92 -25.60
N ALA A 37 -21.09 -3.40 -25.19
CA ALA A 37 -21.20 -2.21 -24.34
C ALA A 37 -21.73 -2.48 -22.92
N VAL A 38 -21.86 -3.74 -22.48
CA VAL A 38 -22.51 -4.09 -21.20
C VAL A 38 -21.60 -4.88 -20.23
N ILE A 39 -20.28 -4.80 -20.37
CA ILE A 39 -19.37 -5.20 -19.27
C ILE A 39 -18.45 -4.02 -18.96
N ALA A 40 -19.04 -2.99 -18.35
CA ALA A 40 -18.31 -1.86 -17.78
C ALA A 40 -17.74 -2.25 -16.41
N GLY A 41 -16.84 -3.24 -16.40
CA GLY A 41 -16.08 -3.67 -15.23
C GLY A 41 -14.85 -4.44 -15.70
N ARG A 42 -13.67 -4.13 -15.15
CA ARG A 42 -12.43 -4.82 -15.50
C ARG A 42 -12.45 -6.23 -14.90
N ASP A 43 -12.42 -7.25 -15.77
CA ASP A 43 -12.29 -8.64 -15.34
C ASP A 43 -10.81 -8.98 -15.07
N PHE A 44 -10.39 -8.99 -13.80
CA PHE A 44 -9.00 -9.26 -13.40
C PHE A 44 -8.51 -10.65 -13.83
N TYR A 45 -9.42 -11.63 -13.87
CA TYR A 45 -9.13 -12.97 -14.40
C TYR A 45 -8.79 -12.95 -15.90
N LYS A 46 -9.49 -12.12 -16.69
CA LYS A 46 -9.23 -11.99 -18.13
C LYS A 46 -7.95 -11.22 -18.40
N ILE A 47 -7.64 -10.21 -17.57
CA ILE A 47 -6.40 -9.42 -17.66
C ILE A 47 -5.16 -10.31 -17.41
N LEU A 48 -5.20 -11.16 -16.39
CA LEU A 48 -4.11 -12.11 -16.12
C LEU A 48 -4.17 -13.35 -17.03
N GLY A 49 -5.29 -13.61 -17.70
CA GLY A 49 -5.49 -14.82 -18.50
C GLY A 49 -5.53 -16.10 -17.66
N VAL A 50 -6.03 -16.02 -16.43
CA VAL A 50 -6.14 -17.14 -15.49
C VAL A 50 -7.61 -17.53 -15.28
N LEU A 51 -7.84 -18.80 -14.94
CA LEU A 51 -9.18 -19.29 -14.57
C LEU A 51 -9.55 -18.82 -13.16
N CYS A 52 -10.84 -18.68 -12.87
CA CYS A 52 -11.37 -18.34 -11.54
C CYS A 52 -10.92 -19.33 -10.44
N SER A 53 -10.55 -20.56 -10.81
CA SER A 53 -10.02 -21.60 -9.90
C SER A 53 -8.49 -21.62 -9.75
N ALA A 54 -7.77 -20.63 -10.28
CA ALA A 54 -6.31 -20.61 -10.26
C ALA A 54 -5.74 -20.46 -8.84
N SER A 55 -4.61 -21.14 -8.57
CA SER A 55 -3.90 -20.98 -7.30
C SER A 55 -3.13 -19.65 -7.27
N ILE A 56 -2.96 -19.06 -6.08
CA ILE A 56 -2.11 -17.86 -5.85
C ILE A 56 -0.71 -18.03 -6.46
N LYS A 57 -0.16 -19.25 -6.41
CA LYS A 57 1.16 -19.56 -7.01
C LYS A 57 1.16 -19.40 -8.52
N ASP A 58 0.07 -19.79 -9.18
CA ASP A 58 -0.09 -19.69 -10.63
C ASP A 58 -0.31 -18.24 -11.05
N ILE A 59 -1.11 -17.49 -10.30
CA ILE A 59 -1.34 -16.06 -10.47
C ILE A 59 -0.01 -15.29 -10.43
N LYS A 60 0.83 -15.57 -9.43
CA LYS A 60 2.17 -14.95 -9.29
C LYS A 60 3.11 -15.30 -10.43
N LYS A 61 3.04 -16.54 -10.94
CA LYS A 61 3.87 -16.99 -12.06
C LYS A 61 3.47 -16.30 -13.37
N VAL A 62 2.18 -16.16 -13.60
CA VAL A 62 1.63 -15.51 -14.80
C VAL A 62 1.89 -14.00 -14.76
N TYR A 63 1.66 -13.35 -13.62
CA TYR A 63 2.00 -11.95 -13.39
C TYR A 63 3.46 -11.64 -13.74
N ARG A 64 4.41 -12.42 -13.20
CA ARG A 64 5.86 -12.24 -13.50
C ARG A 64 6.17 -12.35 -14.98
N LYS A 65 5.53 -13.29 -15.69
CA LYS A 65 5.74 -13.49 -17.13
C LYS A 65 5.21 -12.31 -17.93
N LEU A 66 4.01 -11.81 -17.60
CA LEU A 66 3.37 -10.70 -18.30
C LEU A 66 4.03 -9.35 -17.97
N ALA A 67 4.42 -9.14 -16.72
CA ALA A 67 5.14 -7.93 -16.29
C ALA A 67 6.49 -7.78 -17.03
N LEU A 68 7.20 -8.87 -17.28
CA LEU A 68 8.44 -8.86 -18.07
C LEU A 68 8.23 -8.63 -19.57
N GLN A 69 7.02 -8.86 -20.09
CA GLN A 69 6.66 -8.62 -21.49
C GLN A 69 6.16 -7.19 -21.71
N LEU A 70 5.44 -6.65 -20.72
CA LEU A 70 4.86 -5.30 -20.76
C LEU A 70 5.74 -4.23 -20.09
N HIS A 71 6.97 -4.58 -19.69
CA HIS A 71 7.88 -3.62 -19.08
C HIS A 71 8.27 -2.52 -20.07
N PRO A 72 8.28 -1.23 -19.68
CA PRO A 72 8.56 -0.10 -20.58
C PRO A 72 9.95 -0.15 -21.22
N ASP A 73 10.93 -0.78 -20.56
CA ASP A 73 12.28 -1.02 -21.09
C ASP A 73 12.29 -1.98 -22.30
N ARG A 74 11.33 -2.91 -22.38
CA ARG A 74 11.24 -3.92 -23.45
C ARG A 74 10.24 -3.59 -24.54
N THR A 75 9.23 -2.78 -24.22
CA THR A 75 8.17 -2.37 -25.14
C THR A 75 8.00 -0.85 -25.10
N PRO A 76 9.00 -0.08 -25.54
CA PRO A 76 8.95 1.39 -25.51
C PRO A 76 8.01 2.01 -26.55
N ASP A 77 7.60 1.24 -27.58
CA ASP A 77 6.90 1.77 -28.76
C ASP A 77 5.36 1.65 -28.71
N ASP A 78 4.78 1.03 -27.68
CA ASP A 78 3.32 0.86 -27.57
C ASP A 78 2.74 1.71 -26.42
N PRO A 79 1.99 2.79 -26.72
CA PRO A 79 1.35 3.62 -25.69
C PRO A 79 0.28 2.85 -24.89
N GLN A 80 -0.24 1.73 -25.40
CA GLN A 80 -1.17 0.87 -24.68
C GLN A 80 -0.47 -0.13 -23.75
N ALA A 81 0.85 -0.31 -23.86
CA ALA A 81 1.59 -1.21 -22.96
C ALA A 81 1.56 -0.70 -21.51
N GLN A 82 1.58 0.62 -21.33
CA GLN A 82 1.50 1.26 -20.03
C GLN A 82 0.13 1.01 -19.35
N GLU A 83 -0.97 1.17 -20.10
CA GLU A 83 -2.32 0.93 -19.60
C GLU A 83 -2.52 -0.57 -19.24
N LYS A 84 -2.03 -1.48 -20.08
CA LYS A 84 -2.06 -2.92 -19.80
C LYS A 84 -1.19 -3.30 -18.60
N PHE A 85 -0.06 -2.63 -18.39
CA PHE A 85 0.79 -2.86 -17.23
C PHE A 85 0.13 -2.40 -15.94
N GLN A 86 -0.57 -1.25 -15.97
CA GLN A 86 -1.37 -0.76 -14.85
C GLN A 86 -2.49 -1.74 -14.50
N ASP A 87 -3.25 -2.20 -15.50
CA ASP A 87 -4.31 -3.19 -15.33
C ASP A 87 -3.77 -4.53 -14.79
N LEU A 88 -2.58 -4.95 -15.23
CA LEU A 88 -1.90 -6.14 -14.75
C LEU A 88 -1.53 -6.03 -13.25
N GLY A 89 -1.01 -4.87 -12.84
CA GLY A 89 -0.72 -4.57 -11.44
C GLY A 89 -1.98 -4.62 -10.59
N ALA A 90 -3.08 -4.03 -11.08
CA ALA A 90 -4.39 -4.06 -10.43
C ALA A 90 -4.89 -5.47 -10.16
N ALA A 91 -4.87 -6.29 -11.20
CA ALA A 91 -5.35 -7.66 -11.13
C ALA A 91 -4.54 -8.48 -10.12
N TYR A 92 -3.21 -8.33 -10.10
CA TYR A 92 -2.36 -9.05 -9.17
C TYR A 92 -2.56 -8.62 -7.72
N GLU A 93 -2.69 -7.32 -7.44
CA GLU A 93 -2.89 -6.85 -6.07
C GLU A 93 -4.17 -7.40 -5.45
N VAL A 94 -5.28 -7.36 -6.20
CA VAL A 94 -6.59 -7.85 -5.74
C VAL A 94 -6.59 -9.37 -5.58
N LEU A 95 -6.00 -10.10 -6.52
CA LEU A 95 -6.03 -11.57 -6.53
C LEU A 95 -4.91 -12.22 -5.70
N SER A 96 -3.92 -11.46 -5.25
CA SER A 96 -2.84 -11.97 -4.39
C SER A 96 -3.21 -12.01 -2.91
N ASP A 97 -4.11 -11.12 -2.47
CA ASP A 97 -4.62 -11.07 -1.10
C ASP A 97 -5.96 -11.81 -0.99
N SER A 98 -6.05 -12.74 -0.03
CA SER A 98 -7.25 -13.55 0.18
C SER A 98 -8.48 -12.74 0.60
N GLU A 99 -8.31 -11.58 1.24
CA GLU A 99 -9.43 -10.72 1.68
C GLU A 99 -9.97 -9.91 0.51
N LYS A 100 -9.06 -9.25 -0.25
CA LYS A 100 -9.41 -8.49 -1.47
C LYS A 100 -10.00 -9.38 -2.55
N TRP A 101 -9.48 -10.61 -2.69
CA TRP A 101 -10.00 -11.59 -3.64
C TRP A 101 -11.45 -11.97 -3.33
N LYS A 102 -11.77 -12.27 -2.07
CA LYS A 102 -13.15 -12.57 -1.65
C LYS A 102 -14.09 -11.38 -1.87
N GLN A 103 -13.62 -10.18 -1.58
CA GLN A 103 -14.41 -8.95 -1.78
C GLN A 103 -14.70 -8.72 -3.27
N TYR A 104 -13.71 -8.93 -4.14
CA TYR A 104 -13.87 -8.87 -5.59
C TYR A 104 -14.83 -9.95 -6.10
N ASP A 105 -14.72 -11.19 -5.62
CA ASP A 105 -15.63 -12.27 -6.02
C ASP A 105 -17.08 -12.03 -5.57
N THR A 106 -17.28 -11.32 -4.46
CA THR A 106 -18.62 -11.07 -3.89
C THR A 106 -19.28 -9.83 -4.49
N TYR A 107 -18.51 -8.76 -4.73
CA TYR A 107 -19.05 -7.43 -5.07
C TYR A 107 -18.50 -6.85 -6.38
N GLY A 108 -17.60 -7.57 -7.08
CA GLY A 108 -16.95 -7.09 -8.30
C GLY A 108 -15.99 -5.92 -8.04
N GLU A 109 -15.62 -5.21 -9.11
CA GLU A 109 -14.77 -4.01 -9.03
C GLU A 109 -15.40 -2.90 -8.16
N GLU A 110 -16.72 -2.76 -8.19
CA GLU A 110 -17.44 -1.71 -7.46
C GLU A 110 -17.32 -1.88 -5.94
N GLY A 111 -17.30 -3.12 -5.44
CA GLY A 111 -17.09 -3.38 -4.01
C GLY A 111 -15.69 -3.07 -3.51
N LEU A 112 -14.69 -3.00 -4.40
CA LEU A 112 -13.35 -2.54 -4.05
C LEU A 112 -13.29 -1.00 -3.94
N LYS A 113 -14.20 -0.28 -4.61
CA LYS A 113 -14.32 1.18 -4.54
C LYS A 113 -15.11 1.64 -3.30
N ASP A 114 -16.14 0.91 -2.91
CA ASP A 114 -17.05 1.29 -1.81
C ASP A 114 -16.75 0.64 -0.45
N GLY A 115 -15.76 -0.24 -0.37
CA GLY A 115 -15.45 -1.05 0.81
C GLY A 115 -14.57 -0.40 1.89
N HIS A 116 -14.50 0.93 1.98
CA HIS A 116 -13.73 1.61 3.03
C HIS A 116 -14.31 2.98 3.44
N GLN A 117 -15.45 2.97 4.16
CA GLN A 117 -15.75 4.01 5.15
C GLN A 117 -14.76 3.88 6.33
N SER A 118 -13.48 4.14 6.07
CA SER A 118 -12.40 4.25 7.07
C SER A 118 -11.21 4.92 6.38
N SER A 119 -11.26 6.23 6.16
CA SER A 119 -10.06 7.06 5.92
C SER A 119 -9.10 6.63 4.79
N HIS A 120 -9.57 5.93 3.74
CA HIS A 120 -8.74 5.49 2.63
C HIS A 120 -9.46 5.54 1.26
N GLY A 121 -10.37 6.49 1.09
CA GLY A 121 -10.97 6.81 -0.22
C GLY A 121 -9.97 7.33 -1.26
N ASP A 122 -8.69 7.39 -0.88
CA ASP A 122 -7.58 7.82 -1.71
C ASP A 122 -6.58 6.68 -2.02
N ILE A 123 -6.69 5.46 -1.48
CA ILE A 123 -5.66 4.44 -1.76
C ILE A 123 -5.78 3.85 -3.17
N PHE A 124 -6.99 3.52 -3.64
CA PHE A 124 -7.16 2.95 -4.97
C PHE A 124 -6.96 4.04 -6.05
N SER A 125 -7.40 5.27 -5.81
CA SER A 125 -7.16 6.42 -6.70
C SER A 125 -5.72 6.95 -6.66
N HIS A 126 -5.02 6.93 -5.52
CA HIS A 126 -3.58 7.26 -5.42
C HIS A 126 -2.66 6.09 -5.77
N PHE A 127 -3.18 4.90 -6.09
CA PHE A 127 -2.34 3.82 -6.63
C PHE A 127 -2.55 3.64 -8.14
N PHE A 128 -3.81 3.73 -8.62
CA PHE A 128 -4.14 3.67 -10.05
C PHE A 128 -4.04 5.02 -10.78
N GLY A 129 -4.29 6.14 -10.09
CA GLY A 129 -4.08 7.49 -10.63
C GLY A 129 -2.63 7.97 -10.51
N ASP A 130 -1.88 7.45 -9.53
CA ASP A 130 -0.47 7.81 -9.31
C ASP A 130 0.49 7.03 -10.22
N PHE A 131 0.08 5.88 -10.80
CA PHE A 131 0.90 5.18 -11.79
C PHE A 131 1.06 5.98 -13.11
N GLY A 132 0.14 6.91 -13.39
CA GLY A 132 0.28 7.91 -14.45
C GLY A 132 1.16 9.11 -14.05
N PHE A 133 1.26 9.41 -12.76
CA PHE A 133 2.11 10.48 -12.20
C PHE A 133 3.53 10.00 -11.86
N MET A 134 3.75 8.70 -11.67
CA MET A 134 5.06 8.09 -11.43
C MET A 134 6.02 8.19 -12.62
N PHE A 135 5.51 8.46 -13.83
CA PHE A 135 6.32 8.72 -15.03
C PHE A 135 6.38 10.20 -15.42
N VAL A 136 5.65 11.08 -14.73
CA VAL A 136 5.68 12.54 -14.93
C VAL A 136 6.03 13.23 -13.62
N GLY A 137 7.29 13.08 -13.22
CA GLY A 137 8.09 14.18 -12.66
C GLY A 137 7.63 14.89 -11.39
N THR A 138 6.87 14.27 -10.48
CA THR A 138 6.65 14.82 -9.13
C THR A 138 6.96 13.81 -8.04
N PRO A 139 8.08 13.96 -7.29
CA PRO A 139 8.42 13.06 -6.19
C PRO A 139 7.55 13.41 -4.99
N ARG A 140 6.43 12.71 -4.82
CA ARG A 140 5.65 12.75 -3.58
C ARG A 140 6.12 11.63 -2.66
N GLN A 141 7.35 11.77 -2.18
CA GLN A 141 7.89 10.94 -1.10
C GLN A 141 7.17 11.34 0.19
N GLN A 142 6.07 10.66 0.48
CA GLN A 142 5.49 10.65 1.83
C GLN A 142 6.35 9.73 2.69
N ASP A 143 7.63 10.11 2.87
CA ASP A 143 8.39 9.62 4.00
C ASP A 143 7.68 10.16 5.24
N ARG A 144 7.17 9.24 6.06
CA ARG A 144 6.92 9.58 7.46
C ARG A 144 8.29 9.99 7.99
N ASN A 145 8.52 11.29 8.17
CA ASN A 145 9.73 11.81 8.81
C ASN A 145 9.78 11.27 10.24
N ILE A 146 10.27 10.05 10.40
CA ILE A 146 10.67 9.52 11.70
C ILE A 146 11.81 10.45 12.13
N PRO A 147 11.70 11.12 13.29
CA PRO A 147 12.74 12.03 13.72
C PRO A 147 14.05 11.25 13.86
N ARG A 148 15.09 11.71 13.16
CA ARG A 148 16.41 11.07 13.20
C ARG A 148 17.34 11.80 14.16
N GLY A 149 18.22 11.03 14.80
CA GLY A 149 19.34 11.56 15.56
C GLY A 149 20.35 12.28 14.68
N SER A 150 21.29 12.99 15.30
CA SER A 150 22.33 13.69 14.56
C SER A 150 23.40 12.72 14.04
N ASP A 151 23.95 13.05 12.87
CA ASP A 151 25.08 12.34 12.29
C ASP A 151 26.39 12.78 12.96
N ILE A 152 27.30 11.83 13.18
CA ILE A 152 28.61 12.07 13.80
C ILE A 152 29.70 11.81 12.76
N ILE A 153 30.65 12.74 12.63
CA ILE A 153 31.83 12.60 11.77
C ILE A 153 33.05 12.44 12.66
N VAL A 154 33.88 11.43 12.42
CA VAL A 154 35.09 11.14 13.19
C VAL A 154 36.26 10.96 12.23
N ASP A 155 37.18 11.92 12.23
CA ASP A 155 38.36 11.84 11.36
C ASP A 155 39.28 10.69 11.81
N LEU A 156 39.49 9.71 10.93
CA LEU A 156 40.42 8.60 11.15
C LEU A 156 41.80 8.92 10.57
N GLU A 157 42.81 9.05 11.43
CA GLU A 157 44.20 9.19 10.98
C GLU A 157 44.78 7.83 10.62
N VAL A 158 45.07 7.63 9.34
CA VAL A 158 45.63 6.38 8.79
C VAL A 158 47.02 6.64 8.24
N THR A 159 47.94 5.69 8.40
CA THR A 159 49.28 5.81 7.83
C THR A 159 49.29 5.44 6.35
N LEU A 160 50.25 5.98 5.59
CA LEU A 160 50.38 5.69 4.16
C LEU A 160 50.57 4.19 3.91
N GLU A 161 51.31 3.48 4.77
CA GLU A 161 51.57 2.04 4.66
C GLU A 161 50.27 1.23 4.74
N GLU A 162 49.37 1.58 5.67
CA GLU A 162 48.06 0.95 5.83
C GLU A 162 47.15 1.19 4.62
N VAL A 163 47.20 2.38 4.03
CA VAL A 163 46.46 2.70 2.78
C VAL A 163 47.00 1.93 1.58
N TYR A 164 48.28 1.55 1.55
CA TYR A 164 48.84 0.76 0.44
C TYR A 164 48.57 -0.74 0.55
N VAL A 165 48.60 -1.29 1.76
CA VAL A 165 48.42 -2.73 2.00
C VAL A 165 46.94 -3.09 2.22
N GLY A 166 46.15 -2.14 2.72
CA GLY A 166 44.85 -2.38 3.34
C GLY A 166 45.03 -2.78 4.80
N ASN A 167 44.20 -2.23 5.69
CA ASN A 167 44.22 -2.56 7.12
C ASN A 167 42.80 -2.51 7.70
N PHE A 168 42.60 -3.19 8.83
CA PHE A 168 41.39 -3.09 9.64
C PHE A 168 41.74 -2.29 10.90
N VAL A 169 41.10 -1.13 11.09
CA VAL A 169 41.31 -0.29 12.28
C VAL A 169 40.12 -0.46 13.22
N GLU A 170 40.41 -0.93 14.43
CA GLU A 170 39.41 -1.06 15.49
C GLU A 170 39.25 0.27 16.23
N VAL A 171 38.03 0.83 16.20
CA VAL A 171 37.67 2.06 16.89
C VAL A 171 36.70 1.74 18.03
N VAL A 172 37.09 2.07 19.27
CA VAL A 172 36.21 1.95 20.44
C VAL A 172 35.38 3.23 20.57
N ARG A 173 34.05 3.08 20.50
CA ARG A 173 33.11 4.18 20.66
C ARG A 173 32.19 3.98 21.87
N ASN A 174 32.05 5.05 22.64
CA ASN A 174 31.05 5.19 23.70
C ASN A 174 29.73 5.70 23.11
N LYS A 175 28.71 4.85 23.02
CA LYS A 175 27.38 5.21 22.52
C LYS A 175 26.36 5.25 23.66
N PRO A 176 25.62 6.36 23.86
CA PRO A 176 24.46 6.34 24.73
C PRO A 176 23.35 5.48 24.10
N VAL A 177 22.87 4.48 24.82
CA VAL A 177 21.76 3.62 24.40
C VAL A 177 20.58 3.85 25.33
N ALA A 178 19.39 3.98 24.74
CA ALA A 178 18.13 4.06 25.46
C ALA A 178 17.82 2.71 26.15
N ARG A 179 17.88 2.68 27.49
CA ARG A 179 17.47 1.51 28.29
C ARG A 179 16.23 1.84 29.11
N GLN A 180 15.36 0.85 29.28
CA GLN A 180 14.20 0.97 30.16
C GLN A 180 14.67 1.04 31.61
N ALA A 181 14.34 2.11 32.31
CA ALA A 181 14.55 2.24 33.74
C ALA A 181 13.36 1.63 34.50
N PRO A 182 13.58 1.10 35.71
CA PRO A 182 12.48 0.60 36.53
C PRO A 182 11.50 1.72 36.89
N GLY A 183 10.21 1.44 36.71
CA GLY A 183 9.12 2.36 37.02
C GLY A 183 8.42 2.91 35.79
N LYS A 184 7.16 3.30 35.97
CA LYS A 184 6.37 4.02 34.99
C LYS A 184 6.18 5.44 35.48
N TRP A 185 6.42 6.42 34.61
CA TRP A 185 6.18 7.82 34.94
C TRP A 185 4.84 8.26 34.37
N LYS A 186 4.15 9.14 35.10
CA LYS A 186 2.87 9.70 34.66
C LYS A 186 3.17 10.83 33.68
N CYS A 187 2.72 10.67 32.44
CA CYS A 187 2.85 11.64 31.36
C CYS A 187 1.45 12.07 30.88
N ASN A 188 1.37 13.16 30.13
CA ASN A 188 0.13 13.59 29.46
C ASN A 188 -1.12 13.65 30.35
N CYS A 189 -1.01 14.27 31.53
CA CYS A 189 -2.11 14.39 32.47
C CYS A 189 -3.18 15.36 31.94
N ARG A 190 -4.45 14.90 31.91
CA ARG A 190 -5.61 15.73 31.56
C ARG A 190 -6.68 15.66 32.64
N GLN A 191 -7.51 16.71 32.70
CA GLN A 191 -8.68 16.74 33.58
C GLN A 191 -9.87 16.10 32.86
N GLU A 192 -10.45 15.06 33.43
CA GLU A 192 -11.60 14.35 32.88
C GLU A 192 -12.75 14.38 33.90
N MET A 193 -13.96 14.70 33.44
CA MET A 193 -15.14 14.77 34.31
C MET A 193 -15.80 13.40 34.36
N GLN A 194 -15.65 12.70 35.48
CA GLN A 194 -16.23 11.38 35.68
C GLN A 194 -17.56 11.50 36.44
N THR A 195 -18.64 11.02 35.82
CA THR A 195 -19.96 10.96 36.47
C THR A 195 -20.17 9.59 37.07
N THR A 196 -20.20 9.50 38.40
CA THR A 196 -20.48 8.24 39.11
C THR A 196 -21.94 8.21 39.57
N GLN A 197 -22.68 7.17 39.18
CA GLN A 197 -24.06 6.98 39.64
C GLN A 197 -24.07 6.34 41.02
N LEU A 198 -24.59 7.06 42.02
CA LEU A 198 -24.71 6.57 43.40
C LEU A 198 -26.08 5.94 43.68
N GLY A 199 -27.05 6.13 42.77
CA GLY A 199 -28.37 5.52 42.86
C GLY A 199 -29.38 6.08 41.84
N PRO A 200 -30.67 5.71 41.95
CA PRO A 200 -31.73 6.27 41.12
C PRO A 200 -31.83 7.79 41.35
N ALA A 201 -31.72 8.57 40.28
CA ALA A 201 -31.73 10.04 40.29
C ALA A 201 -30.59 10.72 41.09
N CYS A 202 -29.52 10.00 41.45
CA CYS A 202 -28.34 10.58 42.11
C CYS A 202 -27.07 10.29 41.29
N PHE A 203 -26.50 11.36 40.72
CA PHE A 203 -25.23 11.33 40.00
C PHE A 203 -24.27 12.33 40.64
N GLN A 204 -23.03 11.90 40.86
CA GLN A 204 -21.94 12.75 41.33
C GLN A 204 -20.99 13.00 40.17
N MET A 205 -20.78 14.27 39.83
CA MET A 205 -19.74 14.67 38.87
C MET A 205 -18.46 15.02 39.64
N THR A 206 -17.40 14.25 39.38
CA THR A 206 -16.07 14.46 39.97
C THR A 206 -15.08 14.76 38.86
N GLN A 207 -14.22 15.76 39.07
CA GLN A 207 -13.13 16.05 38.15
C GLN A 207 -11.91 15.25 38.58
N GLU A 208 -11.53 14.25 37.79
CA GLU A 208 -10.37 13.38 38.05
C GLU A 208 -9.23 13.75 37.08
N VAL A 209 -7.99 13.72 37.57
CA VAL A 209 -6.81 13.90 36.71
C VAL A 209 -6.36 12.51 36.25
N VAL A 210 -6.61 12.22 34.98
CA VAL A 210 -6.19 10.98 34.33
C VAL A 210 -4.87 11.26 33.61
N CYS A 211 -3.85 10.45 33.91
CA CYS A 211 -2.53 10.54 33.27
C CYS A 211 -2.22 9.22 32.56
N ASP A 212 -1.54 9.31 31.42
CA ASP A 212 -1.02 8.15 30.71
C ASP A 212 0.24 7.62 31.42
N GLU A 213 0.45 6.30 31.38
CA GLU A 213 1.66 5.68 31.91
C GLU A 213 2.70 5.54 30.81
N CYS A 214 3.71 6.41 30.82
CA CYS A 214 4.82 6.32 29.87
C CYS A 214 5.95 5.41 30.42
N PRO A 215 6.63 4.66 29.53
CA PRO A 215 7.86 3.97 29.90
C PRO A 215 8.94 4.99 30.27
N ASN A 216 9.67 4.72 31.35
CA ASN A 216 10.81 5.54 31.76
C ASN A 216 12.05 5.08 31.00
N VAL A 217 12.56 5.91 30.09
CA VAL A 217 13.75 5.60 29.29
C VAL A 217 14.92 6.42 29.80
N LYS A 218 16.05 5.77 30.07
CA LYS A 218 17.30 6.41 30.50
C LYS A 218 18.39 6.11 29.47
N LEU A 219 19.13 7.14 29.07
CA LEU A 219 20.34 6.98 28.26
C LEU A 219 21.47 6.45 29.15
N VAL A 220 22.03 5.30 28.77
CA VAL A 220 23.17 4.67 29.44
C VAL A 220 24.28 4.50 28.42
N ASN A 221 25.50 4.94 28.75
CA ASN A 221 26.65 4.78 27.87
C ASN A 221 27.07 3.31 27.79
N GLU A 222 27.24 2.82 26.56
CA GLU A 222 27.68 1.48 26.23
C GLU A 222 28.87 1.57 25.28
N GLU A 223 29.95 0.86 25.61
CA GLU A 223 31.14 0.76 24.77
C GLU A 223 30.89 -0.25 23.64
N ARG A 224 31.21 0.14 22.41
CA ARG A 224 31.19 -0.71 21.23
C ARG A 224 32.46 -0.56 20.43
N THR A 225 33.03 -1.68 20.00
CA THR A 225 34.15 -1.75 19.06
C THR A 225 33.59 -1.80 17.64
N LEU A 226 34.00 -0.87 16.79
CA LEU A 226 33.71 -0.84 15.36
C LEU A 226 34.98 -1.17 14.59
N GLU A 227 34.87 -2.02 13.58
CA GLU A 227 35.99 -2.35 12.69
C GLU A 227 35.81 -1.57 11.39
N VAL A 228 36.73 -0.66 11.11
CA VAL A 228 36.76 0.11 9.85
C VAL A 228 37.75 -0.55 8.91
N GLU A 229 37.27 -1.00 7.75
CA GLU A 229 38.11 -1.56 6.69
C GLU A 229 38.64 -0.42 5.82
N ILE A 230 39.96 -0.29 5.73
CA ILE A 230 40.62 0.65 4.82
C ILE A 230 41.00 -0.10 3.55
N GLU A 231 40.31 0.21 2.46
CA GLU A 231 40.63 -0.36 1.16
C GLU A 231 41.97 0.18 0.62
N PRO A 232 42.75 -0.65 -0.11
CA PRO A 232 43.98 -0.19 -0.73
C PRO A 232 43.76 0.95 -1.72
N GLY A 233 44.47 2.07 -1.55
CA GLY A 233 44.36 3.24 -2.42
C GLY A 233 43.22 4.20 -2.10
N VAL A 234 42.65 4.10 -0.88
CA VAL A 234 41.75 5.11 -0.32
C VAL A 234 42.37 6.51 -0.41
N ARG A 235 41.52 7.50 -0.71
CA ARG A 235 41.90 8.92 -0.79
C ARG A 235 41.55 9.63 0.50
N ASP A 236 42.29 10.70 0.78
CA ASP A 236 41.98 11.63 1.87
C ASP A 236 40.57 12.22 1.70
N GLY A 237 39.78 12.23 2.78
CA GLY A 237 38.38 12.67 2.79
C GLY A 237 37.36 11.68 2.22
N MET A 238 37.72 10.41 2.01
CA MET A 238 36.74 9.37 1.69
C MET A 238 35.96 8.97 2.94
N GLU A 239 34.64 9.08 2.91
CA GLU A 239 33.78 8.73 4.04
C GLU A 239 33.45 7.23 4.08
N HIS A 240 33.53 6.63 5.27
CA HIS A 240 33.07 5.26 5.52
C HIS A 240 31.86 5.28 6.49
N PRO A 241 30.62 5.12 6.00
CA PRO A 241 29.42 5.26 6.82
C PRO A 241 29.03 3.99 7.58
N PHE A 242 28.71 4.15 8.86
CA PHE A 242 28.12 3.16 9.75
C PHE A 242 26.69 3.58 10.10
N ILE A 243 25.73 2.84 9.54
CA ILE A 243 24.31 3.18 9.60
C ILE A 243 23.76 2.98 11.01
N GLY A 244 23.04 3.97 11.52
CA GLY A 244 22.37 3.92 12.82
C GLY A 244 23.33 3.89 14.00
N GLU A 245 24.63 4.14 13.76
CA GLU A 245 25.60 4.21 14.82
C GLU A 245 25.64 5.58 15.49
N GLY A 246 25.20 6.69 14.87
CA GLY A 246 25.25 8.08 15.36
C GLY A 246 24.54 8.39 16.69
N GLU A 247 24.08 9.62 16.89
CA GLU A 247 23.41 9.98 18.16
C GLU A 247 22.02 9.33 18.26
N PRO A 248 21.61 8.81 19.43
CA PRO A 248 20.28 8.26 19.62
C PRO A 248 19.23 9.38 19.71
N HIS A 249 18.07 9.17 19.08
CA HIS A 249 16.87 9.97 19.31
C HIS A 249 15.87 9.19 20.17
N VAL A 250 15.15 9.85 21.10
CA VAL A 250 14.22 9.18 22.02
C VAL A 250 13.01 8.60 21.27
N ASP A 251 12.52 9.32 20.27
CA ASP A 251 11.26 9.02 19.57
C ASP A 251 11.48 8.48 18.15
N GLY A 252 12.71 8.12 17.77
CA GLY A 252 13.03 7.79 16.38
C GLY A 252 14.38 7.14 16.16
N GLU A 253 14.85 7.15 14.91
CA GLU A 253 16.03 6.40 14.49
C GLU A 253 17.32 7.12 14.93
N PRO A 254 18.36 6.38 15.35
CA PRO A 254 19.67 6.99 15.54
C PRO A 254 20.22 7.53 14.22
N GLY A 255 21.05 8.57 14.29
CA GLY A 255 21.78 9.09 13.12
C GLY A 255 22.87 8.13 12.66
N ASP A 256 23.68 8.56 11.69
CA ASP A 256 24.78 7.76 11.15
C ASP A 256 26.13 8.20 11.73
N LEU A 257 27.10 7.28 11.75
CA LEU A 257 28.50 7.59 12.06
C LEU A 257 29.29 7.53 10.77
N ARG A 258 30.12 8.53 10.49
CA ARG A 258 30.98 8.58 9.31
C ARG A 258 32.42 8.73 9.76
N PHE A 259 33.28 7.83 9.30
CA PHE A 259 34.72 7.97 9.41
C PHE A 259 35.31 8.61 8.17
#